data_AF-A0AAD2CPF6-F1
#
_entry.id   AF-A0AAD2CPF6-F1
#
_cell.length_a   1.000
_cell.length_b   1.000
_cell.length_c   1.000
_cell.angle_alpha   90.00
_cell.angle_beta   90.00
_cell.angle_gamma   90.00
#
_symmetry.space_group_name_H-M   'P 1'
#
loop_
_entity.id
_entity.type
_entity.pdbx_description
1 polymer ?
#
loop_
_entity_poly.entity_id
_entity_poly.type
_entity_poly.pdbx_seq_one_letter_code
_entity_poly.pdbx_strand_id
1 'polypeptide(L)'
;MFQKLEEDTNNGNNTYSEDELRDIRERHGCVINKPLLDIHPSKQTFGALHNGAGLENHFKNNIDGRLGKIDALKTNPETVTWLEKVADAQGRCKQIKATTKRRLTTLKQKIKKLQANIDSTRINVERAKDPRRRFASTTDDCVHYMQAQLASLLAEKEPVVRECGKNLRLHNGAVALLKAIEKYDGTKKPKGPAQWAFRKAIEIAGPKFNPQFGGMDLSHAHGLLMLEKWSEIMAMVCGAYKPGDGKHEMVAKAMEGSEEIATPLFKMNKLLKSQKKWNDEKINELKGYCYHVFFKWLDIFPKQGVFPKLHDMAWHIPQFVTHFKMYGILSEESMESRHIVHKKLARILRFMPNKKQQNEVFTNRLQVYQLPEFEKVKAELIAKTTKKKRGKYNVKPKDNVLPISLPELVMDGANIRINKSMSIKPGLLEVYNMVVCGIVPSSWEKIFRDRDDIDDTQKIKAGYSSQLDR
;
A
#
# COMPACT_ATOMS: atom_id res chain seq x y z
N MET A 1 24.27 -12.61 -38.65
CA MET A 1 23.58 -13.80 -38.10
C MET A 1 23.00 -13.53 -36.72
N PHE A 2 23.80 -13.11 -35.72
CA PHE A 2 23.27 -12.68 -34.41
C PHE A 2 22.33 -11.45 -34.48
N GLN A 3 22.65 -10.46 -35.33
CA GLN A 3 21.73 -9.35 -35.62
C GLN A 3 20.42 -9.81 -36.26
N LYS A 4 20.48 -10.83 -37.14
CA LYS A 4 19.30 -11.43 -37.76
C LYS A 4 18.49 -12.22 -36.73
N LEU A 5 19.16 -12.94 -35.81
CA LEU A 5 18.53 -13.60 -34.67
C LEU A 5 17.85 -12.59 -33.75
N GLU A 6 18.49 -11.46 -33.44
CA GLU A 6 17.87 -10.36 -32.69
C GLU A 6 16.69 -9.74 -33.45
N GLU A 7 16.82 -9.48 -34.75
CA GLU A 7 15.74 -8.94 -35.59
C GLU A 7 14.55 -9.90 -35.69
N ASP A 8 14.78 -11.17 -35.98
CA ASP A 8 13.75 -12.21 -36.10
C ASP A 8 13.08 -12.48 -34.74
N THR A 9 13.87 -12.51 -33.66
CA THR A 9 13.36 -12.67 -32.28
C THR A 9 12.58 -11.44 -31.86
N ASN A 10 13.01 -10.21 -32.19
CA ASN A 10 12.30 -8.96 -31.86
C ASN A 10 11.04 -8.73 -32.72
N ASN A 11 10.98 -9.32 -33.91
CA ASN A 11 9.83 -9.24 -34.81
C ASN A 11 8.84 -10.40 -34.64
N GLY A 12 9.18 -11.41 -33.83
CA GLY A 12 8.31 -12.56 -33.56
C GLY A 12 8.10 -13.50 -34.75
N ASN A 13 8.98 -13.45 -35.76
CA ASN A 13 9.05 -14.44 -36.83
C ASN A 13 10.03 -15.52 -36.41
N ASN A 14 9.62 -16.42 -35.52
CA ASN A 14 10.49 -17.51 -35.05
C ASN A 14 10.26 -18.77 -35.90
N THR A 15 10.49 -18.65 -37.21
CA THR A 15 10.41 -19.77 -38.16
C THR A 15 11.81 -20.27 -38.52
N TYR A 16 12.58 -20.72 -37.53
CA TYR A 16 13.80 -21.48 -37.81
C TYR A 16 13.44 -22.94 -38.09
N SER A 17 13.94 -23.47 -39.20
CA SER A 17 13.91 -24.89 -39.51
C SER A 17 14.76 -25.69 -38.51
N GLU A 18 14.51 -27.00 -38.37
CA GLU A 18 15.31 -27.86 -37.49
C GLU A 18 16.81 -27.87 -37.88
N ASP A 19 17.12 -27.72 -39.17
CA ASP A 19 18.50 -27.63 -39.66
C ASP A 19 19.18 -26.31 -39.25
N GLU A 20 18.46 -25.18 -39.28
CA GLU A 20 18.98 -23.90 -38.80
C GLU A 20 19.20 -23.93 -37.28
N LEU A 21 18.26 -24.53 -36.53
CA LEU A 21 18.42 -24.72 -35.09
C LEU A 21 19.59 -25.65 -34.75
N ARG A 22 19.86 -26.67 -35.57
CA ARG A 22 21.02 -27.57 -35.42
C ARG A 22 22.33 -26.82 -35.69
N ASP A 23 22.40 -26.06 -36.78
CA ASP A 23 23.59 -25.31 -37.17
C ASP A 23 23.98 -24.26 -36.11
N ILE A 24 22.99 -23.56 -35.54
CA ILE A 24 23.24 -22.61 -34.45
C ILE A 24 23.75 -23.33 -33.19
N ARG A 25 23.16 -24.50 -32.83
CA ARG A 25 23.63 -25.32 -31.70
C ARG A 25 25.08 -25.74 -31.86
N GLU A 26 25.44 -26.25 -33.03
CA GLU A 26 26.76 -26.78 -33.32
C GLU A 26 27.84 -25.68 -33.34
N ARG A 27 27.55 -24.52 -33.93
CA ARG A 27 28.53 -23.43 -34.07
C ARG A 27 28.79 -22.65 -32.79
N HIS A 28 27.79 -22.54 -31.93
CA HIS A 28 27.85 -21.62 -30.79
C HIS A 28 27.77 -22.33 -29.43
N GLY A 29 27.62 -23.65 -29.41
CA GLY A 29 27.47 -24.43 -28.19
C GLY A 29 26.26 -24.03 -27.35
N CYS A 30 25.28 -23.35 -27.96
CA CYS A 30 24.08 -22.87 -27.28
C CYS A 30 22.90 -23.81 -27.56
N VAL A 31 22.06 -24.04 -26.56
CA VAL A 31 20.90 -24.94 -26.68
C VAL A 31 19.70 -24.14 -27.18
N ILE A 32 19.36 -24.28 -28.46
CA ILE A 32 18.14 -23.67 -29.04
C ILE A 32 17.15 -24.77 -29.39
N ASN A 33 16.07 -24.88 -28.62
CA ASN A 33 15.00 -25.84 -28.87
C ASN A 33 13.78 -25.15 -29.47
N LYS A 34 12.96 -25.92 -30.20
CA LYS A 34 11.66 -25.45 -30.69
C LYS A 34 10.79 -25.06 -29.49
N PRO A 35 10.16 -23.88 -29.52
CA PRO A 35 9.34 -23.41 -28.41
C PRO A 35 8.10 -24.25 -28.15
N LEU A 36 7.63 -24.25 -26.89
CA LEU A 36 6.46 -25.02 -26.46
C LEU A 36 5.16 -24.46 -27.05
N LEU A 37 5.10 -23.14 -27.26
CA LEU A 37 3.96 -22.42 -27.84
C LEU A 37 4.46 -21.55 -28.99
N ASP A 38 3.58 -20.75 -29.61
CA ASP A 38 3.99 -19.64 -30.47
C ASP A 38 3.58 -18.31 -29.81
N ILE A 39 4.54 -17.48 -29.37
CA ILE A 39 4.30 -16.27 -28.56
C ILE A 39 5.25 -15.19 -29.04
N HIS A 40 4.69 -14.06 -29.49
CA HIS A 40 5.47 -12.89 -29.87
C HIS A 40 6.36 -12.40 -28.71
N PRO A 41 7.58 -11.90 -29.03
CA PRO A 41 8.56 -11.44 -28.06
C PRO A 41 8.01 -10.35 -27.14
N SER A 42 8.39 -10.44 -25.88
CA SER A 42 8.19 -9.36 -24.91
C SER A 42 9.09 -8.16 -25.26
N LYS A 43 8.55 -6.94 -25.18
CA LYS A 43 9.31 -5.68 -25.38
C LYS A 43 10.34 -5.36 -24.28
N GLN A 44 10.49 -6.20 -23.26
CA GLN A 44 11.41 -5.98 -22.14
C GLN A 44 12.34 -7.18 -21.95
N THR A 45 13.63 -6.91 -21.78
CA THR A 45 14.65 -7.91 -21.42
C THR A 45 14.75 -8.05 -19.90
N PHE A 46 14.77 -9.28 -19.39
CA PHE A 46 14.96 -9.59 -17.96
C PHE A 46 15.83 -10.83 -17.78
N GLY A 47 16.49 -10.93 -16.61
CA GLY A 47 17.28 -12.11 -16.25
C GLY A 47 16.39 -13.33 -15.97
N ALA A 48 16.57 -14.40 -16.76
CA ALA A 48 15.71 -15.58 -16.78
C ALA A 48 15.65 -16.41 -15.47
N LEU A 49 16.56 -16.14 -14.52
CA LEU A 49 16.69 -16.92 -13.27
C LEU A 49 15.92 -16.33 -12.08
N HIS A 50 15.22 -15.21 -12.26
CA HIS A 50 14.32 -14.62 -11.24
C HIS A 50 12.83 -15.00 -11.45
N ASN A 51 12.50 -15.87 -12.42
CA ASN A 51 11.13 -15.94 -12.96
C ASN A 51 10.07 -16.62 -12.09
N GLY A 52 10.46 -17.52 -11.19
CA GLY A 52 9.52 -18.04 -10.17
C GLY A 52 9.01 -16.93 -9.25
N ALA A 53 9.83 -15.90 -9.01
CA ALA A 53 9.49 -14.76 -8.18
C ALA A 53 8.75 -13.69 -9.00
N GLY A 54 7.48 -13.48 -8.69
CA GLY A 54 6.71 -12.32 -9.13
C GLY A 54 5.49 -12.64 -9.99
N LEU A 55 5.34 -13.85 -10.54
CA LEU A 55 4.09 -14.27 -11.17
C LEU A 55 2.93 -14.21 -10.16
N GLU A 56 3.17 -14.61 -8.93
CA GLU A 56 2.24 -14.50 -7.81
C GLU A 56 1.86 -13.05 -7.49
N ASN A 57 2.80 -12.09 -7.63
CA ASN A 57 2.48 -10.67 -7.48
C ASN A 57 1.68 -10.13 -8.68
N HIS A 58 1.99 -10.55 -9.91
CA HIS A 58 1.18 -10.20 -11.09
C HIS A 58 -0.24 -10.76 -10.96
N PHE A 59 -0.38 -12.02 -10.55
CA PHE A 59 -1.65 -12.69 -10.31
C PHE A 59 -2.47 -11.93 -9.25
N LYS A 60 -1.87 -11.69 -8.08
CA LYS A 60 -2.48 -10.89 -7.00
C LYS A 60 -2.90 -9.50 -7.49
N ASN A 61 -2.04 -8.79 -8.22
CA ASN A 61 -2.35 -7.45 -8.72
C ASN A 61 -3.50 -7.45 -9.73
N ASN A 62 -3.60 -8.49 -10.57
CA ASN A 62 -4.71 -8.63 -11.51
C ASN A 62 -6.04 -8.90 -10.80
N ILE A 63 -6.03 -9.77 -9.78
CA ILE A 63 -7.21 -10.03 -8.95
C ILE A 63 -7.63 -8.78 -8.19
N ASP A 64 -6.68 -8.10 -7.54
CA ASP A 64 -6.92 -6.83 -6.85
C ASP A 64 -7.54 -5.78 -7.79
N GLY A 65 -7.01 -5.65 -9.01
CA GLY A 65 -7.54 -4.75 -10.03
C GLY A 65 -8.92 -5.15 -10.56
N ARG A 66 -9.20 -6.45 -10.69
CA ARG A 66 -10.51 -6.97 -11.11
C ARG A 66 -11.56 -6.72 -10.03
N LEU A 67 -11.25 -6.98 -8.77
CA LEU A 67 -12.13 -6.69 -7.63
C LEU A 67 -12.39 -5.18 -7.50
N GLY A 68 -11.36 -4.34 -7.68
CA GLY A 68 -11.53 -2.89 -7.70
C GLY A 68 -12.47 -2.39 -8.82
N LYS A 69 -12.47 -3.06 -9.99
CA LYS A 69 -13.44 -2.77 -11.07
C LYS A 69 -14.86 -3.17 -10.68
N ILE A 70 -15.04 -4.34 -10.06
CA ILE A 70 -16.36 -4.78 -9.57
C ILE A 70 -16.89 -3.83 -8.51
N ASP A 71 -16.03 -3.40 -7.57
CA ASP A 71 -16.37 -2.42 -6.54
C ASP A 71 -16.86 -1.09 -7.13
N ALA A 72 -16.29 -0.67 -8.26
CA ALA A 72 -16.65 0.55 -8.97
C ALA A 72 -17.95 0.45 -9.79
N LEU A 73 -18.45 -0.76 -10.07
CA LEU A 73 -19.70 -0.93 -10.81
C LEU A 73 -20.92 -0.53 -9.97
N LYS A 74 -21.98 -0.09 -10.64
CA LYS A 74 -23.31 0.02 -10.05
C LYS A 74 -24.14 -1.18 -10.45
N THR A 75 -24.62 -1.92 -9.46
CA THR A 75 -25.59 -3.01 -9.67
C THR A 75 -27.03 -2.54 -9.50
N ASN A 76 -27.25 -1.45 -8.76
CA ASN A 76 -28.53 -0.77 -8.62
C ASN A 76 -28.30 0.76 -8.74
N PRO A 77 -29.12 1.51 -9.51
CA PRO A 77 -29.03 2.96 -9.63
C PRO A 77 -28.98 3.72 -8.28
N GLU A 78 -29.67 3.21 -7.27
CA GLU A 78 -29.75 3.80 -5.93
C GLU A 78 -28.51 3.54 -5.07
N THR A 79 -27.69 2.55 -5.42
CA THR A 79 -26.50 2.21 -4.65
C THR A 79 -25.37 3.18 -4.94
N VAL A 80 -24.96 3.93 -3.91
CA VAL A 80 -23.82 4.85 -3.99
C VAL A 80 -22.51 4.08 -3.81
N THR A 81 -21.66 4.10 -4.82
CA THR A 81 -20.33 3.49 -4.75
C THR A 81 -19.40 4.30 -3.85
N TRP A 82 -18.32 3.67 -3.38
CA TRP A 82 -17.31 4.38 -2.60
C TRP A 82 -16.66 5.53 -3.38
N LEU A 83 -16.37 5.32 -4.66
CA LEU A 83 -15.79 6.36 -5.52
C LEU A 83 -16.74 7.56 -5.68
N GLU A 84 -18.05 7.32 -5.73
CA GLU A 84 -19.04 8.40 -5.74
C GLU A 84 -19.12 9.14 -4.41
N LYS A 85 -19.02 8.43 -3.27
CA LYS A 85 -18.89 9.10 -1.97
C LYS A 85 -17.65 10.00 -1.91
N VAL A 86 -16.54 9.56 -2.47
CA VAL A 86 -15.31 10.36 -2.56
C VAL A 86 -15.50 11.57 -3.47
N ALA A 87 -16.17 11.39 -4.62
CA ALA A 87 -16.50 12.48 -5.54
C ALA A 87 -17.47 13.51 -4.93
N ASP A 88 -18.52 13.06 -4.23
CA ASP A 88 -19.44 13.92 -3.46
C ASP A 88 -18.67 14.72 -2.40
N ALA A 89 -17.83 14.05 -1.61
CA ALA A 89 -17.00 14.70 -0.62
C ALA A 89 -16.09 15.76 -1.25
N GLN A 90 -15.50 15.48 -2.41
CA GLN A 90 -14.71 16.46 -3.16
C GLN A 90 -15.56 17.67 -3.58
N GLY A 91 -16.77 17.45 -4.10
CA GLY A 91 -17.71 18.50 -4.48
C GLY A 91 -18.11 19.39 -3.29
N ARG A 92 -18.49 18.75 -2.18
CA ARG A 92 -18.86 19.44 -0.93
C ARG A 92 -17.69 20.22 -0.34
N CYS A 93 -16.46 19.69 -0.37
CA CYS A 93 -15.29 20.44 0.07
C CYS A 93 -14.99 21.65 -0.83
N LYS A 94 -15.15 21.53 -2.16
CA LYS A 94 -15.03 22.67 -3.08
C LYS A 94 -16.05 23.76 -2.74
N GLN A 95 -17.31 23.38 -2.50
CA GLN A 95 -18.37 24.31 -2.09
C GLN A 95 -18.07 24.98 -0.74
N ILE A 96 -17.66 24.21 0.27
CA ILE A 96 -17.26 24.72 1.59
C ILE A 96 -16.11 25.71 1.44
N LYS A 97 -15.06 25.35 0.70
CA LYS A 97 -13.90 26.22 0.45
C LYS A 97 -14.31 27.56 -0.15
N ALA A 98 -15.19 27.55 -1.15
CA ALA A 98 -15.68 28.77 -1.81
C ALA A 98 -16.55 29.64 -0.88
N THR A 99 -17.55 29.03 -0.23
CA THR A 99 -18.50 29.73 0.65
C THR A 99 -17.84 30.29 1.91
N THR A 100 -17.00 29.50 2.58
CA THR A 100 -16.26 29.93 3.78
C THR A 100 -15.24 31.02 3.46
N LYS A 101 -14.57 30.96 2.30
CA LYS A 101 -13.62 32.02 1.89
C LYS A 101 -14.30 33.38 1.82
N ARG A 102 -15.50 33.45 1.20
CA ARG A 102 -16.28 34.70 1.12
C ARG A 102 -16.65 35.20 2.52
N ARG A 103 -17.22 34.33 3.36
CA ARG A 103 -17.61 34.67 4.75
C ARG A 103 -16.42 35.14 5.60
N LEU A 104 -15.27 34.48 5.47
CA LEU A 104 -14.05 34.86 6.18
C LEU A 104 -13.58 36.26 5.82
N THR A 105 -13.67 36.65 4.55
CA THR A 105 -13.34 38.02 4.14
C THR A 105 -14.24 39.04 4.84
N THR A 106 -15.56 38.81 4.84
CA THR A 106 -16.54 39.68 5.51
C THR A 106 -16.32 39.75 7.01
N LEU A 107 -16.11 38.62 7.68
CA LEU A 107 -15.88 38.56 9.13
C LEU A 107 -14.57 39.26 9.51
N LYS A 108 -13.50 39.07 8.74
CA LYS A 108 -12.21 39.77 8.97
C LYS A 108 -12.36 41.28 8.82
N GLN A 109 -13.13 41.75 7.84
CA GLN A 109 -13.44 43.18 7.69
C GLN A 109 -14.25 43.71 8.88
N LYS A 110 -15.28 42.98 9.33
CA LYS A 110 -16.08 43.35 10.52
C LYS A 110 -15.20 43.42 11.78
N ILE A 111 -14.33 42.43 12.00
CA ILE A 111 -13.37 42.42 13.12
C ILE A 111 -12.44 43.62 13.04
N LYS A 112 -11.89 43.95 11.86
CA LYS A 112 -11.02 45.11 11.66
C LYS A 112 -11.75 46.42 12.00
N LYS A 113 -13.00 46.58 11.57
CA LYS A 113 -13.83 47.76 11.87
C LYS A 113 -14.11 47.88 13.37
N LEU A 114 -14.54 46.78 14.02
CA LEU A 114 -14.79 46.76 15.46
C LEU A 114 -13.52 47.05 16.26
N GLN A 115 -12.37 46.51 15.83
CA GLN A 115 -11.08 46.79 16.46
C GLN A 115 -10.72 48.28 16.38
N ALA A 116 -10.88 48.91 15.22
CA ALA A 116 -10.62 50.34 15.06
C ALA A 116 -11.51 51.20 15.97
N ASN A 117 -12.79 50.84 16.10
CA ASN A 117 -13.72 51.51 17.03
C ASN A 117 -13.30 51.32 18.50
N ILE A 118 -12.95 50.09 18.89
CA ILE A 118 -12.46 49.76 20.24
C ILE A 118 -11.23 50.59 20.57
N ASP A 119 -10.25 50.65 19.67
CA ASP A 119 -9.01 51.39 19.88
C ASP A 119 -9.27 52.89 20.01
N SER A 120 -10.15 53.44 19.15
CA SER A 120 -10.56 54.86 19.24
C SER A 120 -11.28 55.18 20.54
N THR A 121 -12.27 54.38 20.95
CA THR A 121 -12.99 54.58 22.22
C THR A 121 -12.07 54.42 23.42
N ARG A 122 -11.13 53.47 23.39
CA ARG A 122 -10.13 53.28 24.44
C ARG A 122 -9.24 54.50 24.62
N ILE A 123 -8.71 55.05 23.53
CA ILE A 123 -7.89 56.28 23.55
C ILE A 123 -8.71 57.45 24.11
N ASN A 124 -9.98 57.57 23.76
CA ASN A 124 -10.85 58.63 24.28
C ASN A 124 -11.11 58.49 25.78
N VAL A 125 -11.34 57.26 26.28
CA VAL A 125 -11.48 56.98 27.72
C VAL A 125 -10.19 57.33 28.45
N GLU A 126 -9.03 56.95 27.93
CA GLU A 126 -7.73 57.25 28.54
C GLU A 126 -7.47 58.77 28.60
N ARG A 127 -7.75 59.50 27.51
CA ARG A 127 -7.65 60.97 27.47
C ARG A 127 -8.61 61.65 28.45
N ALA A 128 -9.84 61.15 28.57
CA ALA A 128 -10.86 61.70 29.46
C ALA A 128 -10.55 61.47 30.94
N LYS A 129 -9.77 60.43 31.27
CA LYS A 129 -9.31 60.12 32.63
C LYS A 129 -8.07 60.90 33.07
N ASP A 130 -7.24 61.35 32.12
CA ASP A 130 -6.04 62.13 32.41
C ASP A 130 -6.41 63.58 32.77
N PRO A 131 -6.23 64.03 34.03
CA PRO A 131 -6.61 65.39 34.45
C PRO A 131 -5.91 66.50 33.66
N ARG A 132 -4.74 66.21 33.05
CA ARG A 132 -3.96 67.17 32.26
C ARG A 132 -4.44 67.29 30.81
N ARG A 133 -5.22 66.33 30.33
CA ARG A 133 -5.71 66.24 28.94
C ARG A 133 -7.24 66.23 28.84
N ARG A 134 -7.93 66.17 29.98
CA ARG A 134 -9.38 66.23 30.10
C ARG A 134 -9.89 67.62 29.72
N PHE A 135 -10.86 67.68 28.82
CA PHE A 135 -11.56 68.92 28.51
C PHE A 135 -12.39 69.36 29.72
N ALA A 136 -12.50 70.67 29.96
CA ALA A 136 -13.25 71.23 31.09
C ALA A 136 -14.73 70.82 31.12
N SER A 137 -15.30 70.43 29.97
CA SER A 137 -16.69 69.98 29.82
C SER A 137 -16.91 68.47 30.01
N THR A 138 -15.85 67.67 30.14
CA THR A 138 -15.98 66.22 30.30
C THR A 138 -16.35 65.88 31.74
N THR A 139 -17.56 65.38 31.99
CA THR A 139 -18.01 64.92 33.32
C THR A 139 -17.64 63.46 33.58
N ASP A 140 -17.72 63.01 34.84
CA ASP A 140 -17.48 61.60 35.18
C ASP A 140 -18.53 60.68 34.54
N ASP A 141 -19.76 61.16 34.39
CA ASP A 141 -20.82 60.47 33.63
C ASP A 141 -20.42 60.24 32.17
N CYS A 142 -19.75 61.20 31.53
CA CYS A 142 -19.23 61.02 30.17
C CYS A 142 -18.17 59.90 30.12
N VAL A 143 -17.30 59.80 31.12
CA VAL A 143 -16.30 58.73 31.22
C VAL A 143 -16.99 57.38 31.41
N HIS A 144 -17.96 57.30 32.32
CA HIS A 144 -18.76 56.09 32.54
C HIS A 144 -19.49 55.63 31.27
N TYR A 145 -20.10 56.56 30.53
CA TYR A 145 -20.74 56.26 29.26
C TYR A 145 -19.75 55.67 28.24
N MET A 146 -18.57 56.29 28.07
CA MET A 146 -17.55 55.78 27.15
C MET A 146 -17.01 54.40 27.57
N GLN A 147 -16.88 54.14 28.87
CA GLN A 147 -16.52 52.81 29.38
C GLN A 147 -17.59 51.76 29.10
N ALA A 148 -18.87 52.10 29.28
CA ALA A 148 -19.98 51.22 28.93
C ALA A 148 -20.02 50.91 27.42
N GLN A 149 -19.76 51.92 26.58
CA GLN A 149 -19.64 51.76 25.14
C GLN A 149 -18.47 50.84 24.76
N LEU A 150 -17.31 50.99 25.40
CA LEU A 150 -16.15 50.11 25.19
C LEU A 150 -16.49 48.66 25.57
N ALA A 151 -17.15 48.45 26.70
CA ALA A 151 -17.59 47.12 27.13
C ALA A 151 -18.57 46.49 26.13
N SER A 152 -19.50 47.29 25.59
CA SER A 152 -20.44 46.87 24.55
C SER A 152 -19.73 46.45 23.25
N LEU A 153 -18.75 47.23 22.77
CA LEU A 153 -17.97 46.90 21.57
C LEU A 153 -17.12 45.63 21.75
N LEU A 154 -16.53 45.44 22.92
CA LEU A 154 -15.80 44.20 23.26
C LEU A 154 -16.73 42.99 23.26
N ALA A 155 -17.93 43.13 23.84
CA ALA A 155 -18.95 42.09 23.84
C ALA A 155 -19.46 41.77 22.42
N GLU A 156 -19.60 42.77 21.53
CA GLU A 156 -19.98 42.56 20.13
C GLU A 156 -18.86 41.86 19.32
N LYS A 157 -17.59 42.17 19.60
CA LYS A 157 -16.45 41.61 18.86
C LYS A 157 -16.27 40.11 19.11
N GLU A 158 -16.45 39.67 20.35
CA GLU A 158 -16.20 38.29 20.76
C GLU A 158 -16.96 37.22 19.92
N PRO A 159 -18.29 37.29 19.70
CA PRO A 159 -18.98 36.33 18.84
C PRO A 159 -18.49 36.36 17.39
N VAL A 160 -18.11 37.52 16.85
CA VAL A 160 -17.58 37.64 15.47
C VAL A 160 -16.21 36.96 15.34
N VAL A 161 -15.34 37.12 16.34
CA VAL A 161 -14.04 36.44 16.40
C VAL A 161 -14.23 34.93 16.48
N ARG A 162 -15.13 34.46 17.34
CA ARG A 162 -15.46 33.03 17.47
C ARG A 162 -15.99 32.46 16.16
N GLU A 163 -16.91 33.16 15.49
CA GLU A 163 -17.44 32.75 14.18
C GLU A 163 -16.35 32.73 13.10
N CYS A 164 -15.46 33.73 13.07
CA CYS A 164 -14.32 33.77 12.16
C CYS A 164 -13.40 32.57 12.39
N GLY A 165 -13.10 32.25 13.64
CA GLY A 165 -12.31 31.07 14.01
C GLY A 165 -12.94 29.76 13.52
N LYS A 166 -14.26 29.60 13.71
CA LYS A 166 -15.01 28.42 13.24
C LYS A 166 -14.97 28.28 11.71
N ASN A 167 -15.21 29.36 10.98
CA ASN A 167 -15.16 29.34 9.52
C ASN A 167 -13.74 29.07 9.01
N LEU A 168 -12.71 29.55 9.71
CA LEU A 168 -11.30 29.33 9.34
C LEU A 168 -10.94 27.86 9.51
N ARG A 169 -11.31 27.23 10.63
CA ARG A 169 -11.11 25.79 10.85
C ARG A 169 -11.83 24.95 9.80
N LEU A 170 -13.06 25.31 9.45
CA LEU A 170 -13.83 24.60 8.42
C LEU A 170 -13.20 24.75 7.03
N HIS A 171 -12.72 25.94 6.69
CA HIS A 171 -11.99 26.19 5.46
C HIS A 171 -10.72 25.33 5.37
N ASN A 172 -9.91 25.34 6.43
CA ASN A 172 -8.66 24.57 6.49
C ASN A 172 -8.93 23.06 6.38
N GLY A 173 -9.94 22.55 7.09
CA GLY A 173 -10.33 21.14 7.01
C GLY A 173 -10.77 20.72 5.60
N ALA A 174 -11.57 21.54 4.91
CA ALA A 174 -11.97 21.28 3.54
C ALA A 174 -10.78 21.31 2.56
N VAL A 175 -9.84 22.25 2.73
CA VAL A 175 -8.61 22.32 1.91
C VAL A 175 -7.72 21.10 2.15
N ALA A 176 -7.56 20.68 3.40
CA ALA A 176 -6.75 19.50 3.75
C ALA A 176 -7.36 18.22 3.16
N LEU A 177 -8.68 18.03 3.29
CA LEU A 177 -9.37 16.87 2.74
C LEU A 177 -9.32 16.82 1.21
N LEU A 178 -9.46 17.95 0.51
CA LEU A 178 -9.30 18.00 -0.96
C LEU A 178 -7.92 17.50 -1.40
N LYS A 179 -6.86 18.01 -0.77
CA LYS A 179 -5.47 17.56 -1.06
C LYS A 179 -5.29 16.08 -0.80
N ALA A 180 -5.96 15.55 0.23
CA ALA A 180 -5.89 14.14 0.57
C ALA A 180 -6.64 13.27 -0.44
N ILE A 181 -7.81 13.72 -0.93
CA ILE A 181 -8.57 13.05 -2.00
C ILE A 181 -7.77 13.04 -3.30
N GLU A 182 -7.14 14.15 -3.69
CA GLU A 182 -6.27 14.19 -4.88
C GLU A 182 -5.13 13.17 -4.80
N LYS A 183 -4.55 12.97 -3.61
CA LYS A 183 -3.53 11.94 -3.39
C LYS A 183 -4.11 10.54 -3.37
N TYR A 184 -5.34 10.36 -2.92
CA TYR A 184 -6.00 9.06 -2.79
C TYR A 184 -6.06 8.31 -4.11
N ASP A 185 -6.35 9.00 -5.23
CA ASP A 185 -6.48 8.38 -6.55
C ASP A 185 -5.20 7.71 -7.03
N GLY A 186 -4.03 8.30 -6.73
CA GLY A 186 -2.73 7.69 -7.01
C GLY A 186 -2.24 6.68 -5.97
N THR A 187 -2.97 6.49 -4.86
CA THR A 187 -2.56 5.55 -3.82
C THR A 187 -2.99 4.13 -4.11
N LYS A 188 -2.19 3.17 -3.65
CA LYS A 188 -2.59 1.77 -3.55
C LYS A 188 -3.58 1.54 -2.39
N LYS A 189 -4.41 2.49 -1.96
CA LYS A 189 -5.46 2.23 -0.96
C LYS A 189 -6.67 1.55 -1.63
N PRO A 190 -7.40 0.67 -0.94
CA PRO A 190 -8.53 -0.02 -1.55
C PRO A 190 -9.64 0.96 -1.90
N LYS A 191 -10.32 0.69 -3.02
CA LYS A 191 -11.37 1.51 -3.63
C LYS A 191 -12.77 0.94 -3.42
N GLY A 192 -12.88 -0.18 -2.71
CA GLY A 192 -14.15 -0.78 -2.31
C GLY A 192 -13.99 -1.97 -1.36
N PRO A 193 -15.12 -2.56 -0.94
CA PRO A 193 -15.13 -3.61 0.06
C PRO A 193 -14.45 -4.90 -0.41
N ALA A 194 -14.66 -5.35 -1.65
CA ALA A 194 -14.05 -6.60 -2.12
C ALA A 194 -12.53 -6.46 -2.27
N GLN A 195 -12.05 -5.34 -2.81
CA GLN A 195 -10.62 -5.08 -2.92
C GLN A 195 -9.96 -4.98 -1.54
N TRP A 196 -10.62 -4.35 -0.57
CA TRP A 196 -10.12 -4.32 0.80
C TRP A 196 -10.13 -5.71 1.45
N ALA A 197 -11.22 -6.48 1.27
CA ALA A 197 -11.35 -7.83 1.80
C ALA A 197 -10.25 -8.74 1.27
N PHE A 198 -9.94 -8.66 -0.02
CA PHE A 198 -8.86 -9.45 -0.63
C PHE A 198 -7.51 -9.20 0.04
N ARG A 199 -7.16 -7.93 0.25
CA ARG A 199 -5.88 -7.58 0.86
C ARG A 199 -5.81 -8.01 2.32
N LYS A 200 -6.92 -7.89 3.05
CA LYS A 200 -7.00 -8.32 4.45
C LYS A 200 -7.00 -9.84 4.60
N ALA A 201 -7.70 -10.55 3.71
CA ALA A 201 -7.71 -12.00 3.67
C ALA A 201 -6.29 -12.56 3.46
N ILE A 202 -5.48 -11.92 2.59
CA ILE A 202 -4.06 -12.27 2.43
C ILE A 202 -3.28 -12.13 3.75
N GLU A 203 -3.48 -11.06 4.51
CA GLU A 203 -2.79 -10.87 5.79
C GLU A 203 -3.25 -11.88 6.86
N ILE A 204 -4.56 -12.15 6.92
CA ILE A 204 -5.18 -13.08 7.88
C ILE A 204 -4.74 -14.52 7.62
N ALA A 205 -4.64 -14.91 6.35
CA ALA A 205 -4.14 -16.21 5.93
C ALA A 205 -2.64 -16.43 6.26
N GLY A 206 -1.93 -15.39 6.68
CA GLY A 206 -0.53 -15.46 7.13
C GLY A 206 0.52 -14.73 6.28
N PRO A 207 0.37 -14.59 4.94
CA PRO A 207 1.26 -13.76 4.13
C PRO A 207 1.40 -12.32 4.66
N LYS A 208 2.59 -11.73 4.51
CA LYS A 208 2.87 -10.34 4.90
C LYS A 208 3.32 -9.52 3.71
N PHE A 209 2.70 -8.36 3.54
CA PHE A 209 3.16 -7.37 2.57
C PHE A 209 4.51 -6.79 2.99
N ASN A 210 5.39 -6.57 2.02
CA ASN A 210 6.70 -6.01 2.25
C ASN A 210 6.63 -4.47 2.30
N PRO A 211 6.97 -3.83 3.43
CA PRO A 211 6.97 -2.37 3.53
C PRO A 211 7.93 -1.68 2.55
N GLN A 212 8.99 -2.37 2.11
CA GLN A 212 10.07 -1.78 1.29
C GLN A 212 9.63 -1.47 -0.15
N PHE A 213 8.58 -2.12 -0.66
CA PHE A 213 8.12 -1.99 -2.06
C PHE A 213 6.76 -1.31 -2.17
N GLY A 214 6.56 -0.24 -1.40
CA GLY A 214 5.28 0.49 -1.37
C GLY A 214 4.16 -0.30 -0.67
N GLY A 215 4.52 -1.26 0.19
CA GLY A 215 3.63 -1.86 1.19
C GLY A 215 2.58 -2.85 0.69
N MET A 216 2.60 -3.23 -0.60
CA MET A 216 1.60 -4.13 -1.18
C MET A 216 2.19 -5.33 -1.92
N ASP A 217 3.50 -5.38 -2.11
CA ASP A 217 4.15 -6.50 -2.79
C ASP A 217 4.50 -7.59 -1.77
N LEU A 218 4.30 -8.84 -2.15
CA LEU A 218 4.67 -9.99 -1.33
C LEU A 218 6.10 -10.38 -1.66
N SER A 219 6.85 -10.81 -0.64
CA SER A 219 8.07 -11.59 -0.90
C SER A 219 7.68 -12.90 -1.59
N HIS A 220 8.60 -13.52 -2.31
CA HIS A 220 8.27 -14.76 -3.02
C HIS A 220 7.77 -15.87 -2.07
N ALA A 221 8.34 -15.99 -0.87
CA ALA A 221 7.85 -16.91 0.16
C ALA A 221 6.42 -16.60 0.62
N HIS A 222 6.08 -15.32 0.82
CA HIS A 222 4.73 -14.93 1.20
C HIS A 222 3.74 -15.05 0.04
N GLY A 223 4.19 -14.86 -1.20
CA GLY A 223 3.37 -15.07 -2.38
C GLY A 223 3.08 -16.56 -2.64
N LEU A 224 4.03 -17.46 -2.35
CA LEU A 224 3.77 -18.90 -2.32
C LEU A 224 2.76 -19.29 -1.25
N LEU A 225 2.92 -18.77 -0.03
CA LEU A 225 1.97 -19.00 1.07
C LEU A 225 0.57 -18.48 0.73
N MET A 226 0.48 -17.33 0.03
CA MET A 226 -0.80 -16.81 -0.47
C MET A 226 -1.48 -17.78 -1.42
N LEU A 227 -0.73 -18.37 -2.37
CA LEU A 227 -1.29 -19.35 -3.31
C LEU A 227 -1.67 -20.67 -2.61
N GLU A 228 -0.89 -21.10 -1.61
CA GLU A 228 -1.22 -22.27 -0.78
C GLU A 228 -2.54 -22.08 -0.02
N LYS A 229 -2.79 -20.84 0.44
CA LYS A 229 -3.98 -20.45 1.20
C LYS A 229 -5.09 -19.84 0.33
N TRP A 230 -5.06 -20.07 -0.99
CA TRP A 230 -5.95 -19.37 -1.92
C TRP A 230 -7.44 -19.65 -1.68
N SER A 231 -7.80 -20.88 -1.34
CA SER A 231 -9.20 -21.27 -1.05
C SER A 231 -9.75 -20.55 0.19
N GLU A 232 -8.96 -20.46 1.26
CA GLU A 232 -9.29 -19.70 2.48
C GLU A 232 -9.47 -18.20 2.15
N ILE A 233 -8.57 -17.63 1.33
CA ILE A 233 -8.65 -16.25 0.86
C ILE A 233 -9.92 -16.02 0.04
N MET A 234 -10.24 -16.91 -0.90
CA MET A 234 -11.45 -16.84 -1.71
C MET A 234 -12.71 -16.83 -0.84
N ALA A 235 -12.82 -17.76 0.12
CA ALA A 235 -13.97 -17.83 1.02
C ALA A 235 -14.14 -16.55 1.86
N MET A 236 -13.06 -15.88 2.24
CA MET A 236 -13.09 -14.57 2.90
C MET A 236 -13.57 -13.45 1.99
N VAL A 237 -13.07 -13.41 0.74
CA VAL A 237 -13.40 -12.35 -0.23
C VAL A 237 -14.82 -12.43 -0.73
N CYS A 238 -15.36 -13.63 -0.94
CA CYS A 238 -16.76 -13.80 -1.36
C CYS A 238 -17.76 -13.28 -0.31
N GLY A 239 -17.34 -13.18 0.96
CA GLY A 239 -18.12 -12.55 2.03
C GLY A 239 -18.17 -11.02 1.99
N ALA A 240 -17.52 -10.37 1.02
CA ALA A 240 -17.47 -8.91 0.95
C ALA A 240 -18.83 -8.25 0.63
N TYR A 241 -19.72 -9.00 -0.03
CA TYR A 241 -21.08 -8.60 -0.37
C TYR A 241 -22.07 -9.68 0.08
N LYS A 242 -23.30 -9.28 0.39
CA LYS A 242 -24.35 -10.21 0.80
C LYS A 242 -24.81 -11.06 -0.38
N PRO A 243 -25.18 -12.34 -0.17
CA PRO A 243 -25.86 -13.14 -1.19
C PRO A 243 -27.09 -12.40 -1.73
N GLY A 244 -27.29 -12.44 -3.05
CA GLY A 244 -28.34 -11.71 -3.76
C GLY A 244 -27.97 -10.28 -4.19
N ASP A 245 -26.84 -9.73 -3.74
CA ASP A 245 -26.25 -8.54 -4.37
C ASP A 245 -25.63 -8.96 -5.72
N GLY A 246 -25.92 -8.26 -6.81
CA GLY A 246 -25.29 -8.53 -8.11
C GLY A 246 -23.76 -8.50 -8.03
N LYS A 247 -23.16 -7.73 -7.10
CA LYS A 247 -21.70 -7.73 -6.90
C LYS A 247 -21.20 -9.00 -6.25
N HIS A 248 -21.99 -9.65 -5.40
CA HIS A 248 -21.61 -10.90 -4.75
C HIS A 248 -21.31 -11.98 -5.80
N GLU A 249 -22.21 -12.16 -6.77
CA GLU A 249 -22.03 -13.13 -7.86
C GLU A 249 -20.82 -12.80 -8.74
N MET A 250 -20.59 -11.51 -9.02
CA MET A 250 -19.43 -11.08 -9.80
C MET A 250 -18.11 -11.33 -9.08
N VAL A 251 -18.07 -11.09 -7.75
CA VAL A 251 -16.90 -11.37 -6.92
C VAL A 251 -16.67 -12.87 -6.83
N ALA A 252 -17.70 -13.67 -6.55
CA ALA A 252 -17.62 -15.12 -6.49
C ALA A 252 -17.07 -15.70 -7.79
N LYS A 253 -17.66 -15.35 -8.93
CA LYS A 253 -17.19 -15.78 -10.25
C LYS A 253 -15.75 -15.36 -10.55
N ALA A 254 -15.35 -14.16 -10.11
CA ALA A 254 -13.98 -13.69 -10.29
C ALA A 254 -12.97 -14.49 -9.44
N MET A 255 -13.34 -14.83 -8.21
CA MET A 255 -12.48 -15.61 -7.31
C MET A 255 -12.44 -17.09 -7.69
N GLU A 256 -13.57 -17.71 -8.04
CA GLU A 256 -13.64 -19.09 -8.51
C GLU A 256 -12.81 -19.28 -9.78
N GLY A 257 -12.98 -18.41 -10.78
CA GLY A 257 -12.16 -18.48 -11.99
C GLY A 257 -10.66 -18.31 -11.69
N SER A 258 -10.30 -17.52 -10.68
CA SER A 258 -8.90 -17.33 -10.30
C SER A 258 -8.24 -18.57 -9.70
N GLU A 259 -9.01 -19.49 -9.11
CA GLU A 259 -8.49 -20.73 -8.53
C GLU A 259 -7.86 -21.64 -9.60
N GLU A 260 -8.41 -21.62 -10.82
CA GLU A 260 -7.85 -22.35 -11.98
C GLU A 260 -6.44 -21.88 -12.34
N ILE A 261 -6.05 -20.66 -11.98
CA ILE A 261 -4.67 -20.19 -12.12
C ILE A 261 -3.89 -20.46 -10.84
N ALA A 262 -4.44 -20.14 -9.67
CA ALA A 262 -3.73 -20.16 -8.40
C ALA A 262 -3.18 -21.54 -8.04
N THR A 263 -4.00 -22.59 -8.20
CA THR A 263 -3.62 -23.96 -7.84
C THR A 263 -2.46 -24.50 -8.69
N PRO A 264 -2.51 -24.48 -10.04
CA PRO A 264 -1.36 -24.91 -10.85
C PRO A 264 -0.17 -23.96 -10.70
N LEU A 265 -0.38 -22.66 -10.50
CA LEU A 265 0.70 -21.70 -10.24
C LEU A 265 1.45 -22.04 -8.94
N PHE A 266 0.75 -22.43 -7.88
CA PHE A 266 1.36 -22.90 -6.63
C PHE A 266 2.24 -24.13 -6.86
N LYS A 267 1.68 -25.15 -7.52
CA LYS A 267 2.39 -26.41 -7.80
C LYS A 267 3.62 -26.18 -8.67
N MET A 268 3.47 -25.37 -9.72
CA MET A 268 4.55 -24.93 -10.61
C MET A 268 5.67 -24.23 -9.82
N ASN A 269 5.34 -23.21 -9.04
CA ASN A 269 6.33 -22.46 -8.26
C ASN A 269 7.03 -23.35 -7.23
N LYS A 270 6.30 -24.27 -6.57
CA LYS A 270 6.89 -25.24 -5.63
C LYS A 270 7.91 -26.15 -6.32
N LEU A 271 7.62 -26.62 -7.54
CA LEU A 271 8.58 -27.37 -8.34
C LEU A 271 9.79 -26.50 -8.69
N LEU A 272 9.58 -25.29 -9.21
CA LEU A 272 10.65 -24.37 -9.59
C LEU A 272 11.59 -24.02 -8.43
N LYS A 273 11.11 -23.98 -7.19
CA LYS A 273 11.94 -23.76 -5.98
C LYS A 273 12.74 -24.99 -5.52
N SER A 274 12.49 -26.16 -6.10
CA SER A 274 13.08 -27.42 -5.63
C SER A 274 14.60 -27.40 -5.73
N GLN A 275 15.25 -27.78 -4.62
CA GLN A 275 16.71 -27.90 -4.49
C GLN A 275 17.22 -29.30 -4.90
N LYS A 276 16.43 -30.04 -5.68
CA LYS A 276 16.76 -31.39 -6.17
C LYS A 276 16.75 -31.39 -7.70
N LYS A 277 17.58 -32.23 -8.31
CA LYS A 277 17.44 -32.56 -9.73
C LYS A 277 16.12 -33.32 -9.98
N TRP A 278 15.58 -33.18 -11.17
CA TRP A 278 14.27 -33.71 -11.55
C TRP A 278 14.41 -34.88 -12.50
N ASN A 279 13.46 -35.82 -12.41
CA ASN A 279 13.23 -36.85 -13.40
C ASN A 279 12.27 -36.32 -14.50
N ASP A 280 12.08 -37.12 -15.54
CA ASP A 280 11.24 -36.72 -16.68
C ASP A 280 9.76 -36.56 -16.31
N GLU A 281 9.27 -37.33 -15.33
CA GLU A 281 7.91 -37.19 -14.79
C GLU A 281 7.65 -35.78 -14.25
N LYS A 282 8.52 -35.27 -13.37
CA LYS A 282 8.40 -33.91 -12.81
C LYS A 282 8.53 -32.82 -13.87
N ILE A 283 9.35 -33.04 -14.89
CA ILE A 283 9.48 -32.11 -16.01
C ILE A 283 8.18 -32.05 -16.82
N ASN A 284 7.53 -33.20 -17.03
CA ASN A 284 6.24 -33.26 -17.71
C ASN A 284 5.12 -32.65 -16.87
N GLU A 285 5.11 -32.86 -15.54
CA GLU A 285 4.19 -32.16 -14.64
C GLU A 285 4.36 -30.64 -14.74
N LEU A 286 5.61 -30.15 -14.69
CA LEU A 286 5.89 -28.72 -14.82
C LEU A 286 5.39 -28.16 -16.16
N LYS A 287 5.65 -28.85 -17.28
CA LYS A 287 5.14 -28.46 -18.61
C LYS A 287 3.62 -28.33 -18.60
N GLY A 288 2.93 -29.31 -18.00
CA GLY A 288 1.48 -29.27 -17.83
C GLY A 288 1.01 -28.06 -17.04
N TYR A 289 1.68 -27.73 -15.93
CA TYR A 289 1.35 -26.53 -15.15
C TYR A 289 1.65 -25.23 -15.91
N CYS A 290 2.80 -25.12 -16.59
CA CYS A 290 3.13 -23.94 -17.40
C CYS A 290 2.08 -23.70 -18.49
N TYR A 291 1.69 -24.76 -19.21
CA TYR A 291 0.65 -24.69 -20.24
C TYR A 291 -0.68 -24.23 -19.64
N HIS A 292 -1.14 -24.89 -18.56
CA HIS A 292 -2.41 -24.57 -17.92
C HIS A 292 -2.45 -23.12 -17.41
N VAL A 293 -1.42 -22.69 -16.68
CA VAL A 293 -1.30 -21.32 -16.17
C VAL A 293 -1.34 -20.34 -17.33
N PHE A 294 -0.58 -20.56 -18.42
CA PHE A 294 -0.54 -19.65 -19.56
C PHE A 294 -1.92 -19.43 -20.20
N PHE A 295 -2.61 -20.51 -20.60
CA PHE A 295 -3.90 -20.39 -21.27
C PHE A 295 -4.99 -19.82 -20.36
N LYS A 296 -5.06 -20.28 -19.10
CA LYS A 296 -6.03 -19.75 -18.14
C LYS A 296 -5.76 -18.30 -17.78
N TRP A 297 -4.49 -17.88 -17.76
CA TRP A 297 -4.14 -16.48 -17.56
C TRP A 297 -4.70 -15.60 -18.68
N LEU A 298 -4.53 -16.01 -19.94
CA LEU A 298 -5.05 -15.27 -21.09
C LEU A 298 -6.58 -15.25 -21.14
N ASP A 299 -7.23 -16.36 -20.78
CA ASP A 299 -8.69 -16.45 -20.71
C ASP A 299 -9.28 -15.54 -19.62
N ILE A 300 -8.68 -15.54 -18.43
CA ILE A 300 -9.19 -14.79 -17.28
C ILE A 300 -8.78 -13.31 -17.34
N PHE A 301 -7.64 -12.98 -17.96
CA PHE A 301 -7.10 -11.63 -18.09
C PHE A 301 -6.80 -11.24 -19.55
N PRO A 302 -7.79 -11.27 -20.46
CA PRO A 302 -7.56 -11.14 -21.91
C PRO A 302 -7.06 -9.75 -22.32
N LYS A 303 -7.26 -8.73 -21.48
CA LYS A 303 -6.77 -7.37 -21.72
C LYS A 303 -5.31 -7.18 -21.33
N GLN A 304 -4.73 -8.12 -20.58
CA GLN A 304 -3.33 -8.07 -20.22
C GLN A 304 -2.54 -8.76 -21.33
N GLY A 305 -1.68 -8.01 -22.01
CA GLY A 305 -0.72 -8.62 -22.93
C GLY A 305 0.24 -9.56 -22.20
N VAL A 306 0.88 -10.46 -22.95
CA VAL A 306 1.90 -11.35 -22.41
C VAL A 306 3.07 -10.49 -21.88
N PHE A 307 3.32 -10.59 -20.58
CA PHE A 307 4.42 -9.90 -19.92
C PHE A 307 5.64 -10.82 -19.82
N PRO A 308 6.87 -10.29 -19.64
CA PRO A 308 8.11 -11.06 -19.79
C PRO A 308 8.12 -12.35 -18.98
N LYS A 309 7.71 -12.29 -17.71
CA LYS A 309 7.71 -13.48 -16.84
C LYS A 309 6.71 -14.55 -17.27
N LEU A 310 5.56 -14.15 -17.83
CA LEU A 310 4.58 -15.11 -18.36
C LEU A 310 5.10 -15.75 -19.65
N HIS A 311 5.78 -14.97 -20.50
CA HIS A 311 6.47 -15.47 -21.68
C HIS A 311 7.56 -16.47 -21.28
N ASP A 312 8.47 -16.09 -20.38
CA ASP A 312 9.58 -16.95 -19.96
C ASP A 312 9.11 -18.26 -19.32
N MET A 313 8.05 -18.19 -18.51
CA MET A 313 7.41 -19.35 -17.89
C MET A 313 6.89 -20.35 -18.94
N ALA A 314 6.27 -19.84 -20.00
CA ALA A 314 5.72 -20.68 -21.06
C ALA A 314 6.79 -21.18 -22.04
N TRP A 315 7.84 -20.39 -22.27
CA TRP A 315 8.77 -20.57 -23.39
C TRP A 315 10.12 -21.14 -23.00
N HIS A 316 10.77 -20.52 -22.02
CA HIS A 316 12.16 -20.77 -21.70
C HIS A 316 12.31 -21.79 -20.57
N ILE A 317 11.48 -21.69 -19.54
CA ILE A 317 11.57 -22.58 -18.37
C ILE A 317 11.43 -24.07 -18.76
N PRO A 318 10.41 -24.50 -19.54
CA PRO A 318 10.27 -25.90 -19.93
C PRO A 318 11.46 -26.49 -20.68
N GLN A 319 12.09 -25.70 -21.55
CA GLN A 319 13.25 -26.14 -22.31
C GLN A 319 14.48 -26.22 -21.41
N PHE A 320 14.71 -25.18 -20.61
CA PHE A 320 15.82 -25.10 -19.66
C PHE A 320 15.83 -26.29 -18.71
N VAL A 321 14.69 -26.60 -18.09
CA VAL A 321 14.59 -27.71 -17.13
C VAL A 321 14.62 -29.08 -17.80
N THR A 322 14.23 -29.18 -19.07
CA THR A 322 14.40 -30.42 -19.84
C THR A 322 15.88 -30.73 -20.05
N HIS A 323 16.69 -29.70 -20.33
CA HIS A 323 18.12 -29.87 -20.59
C HIS A 323 18.92 -30.04 -19.29
N PHE A 324 18.77 -29.12 -18.34
CA PHE A 324 19.58 -29.10 -17.12
C PHE A 324 19.03 -29.98 -15.99
N LYS A 325 17.77 -30.43 -16.08
CA LYS A 325 17.08 -31.23 -15.06
C LYS A 325 17.03 -30.56 -13.68
N MET A 326 17.16 -29.23 -13.63
CA MET A 326 17.10 -28.42 -12.41
C MET A 326 16.74 -26.98 -12.73
N TYR A 327 16.13 -26.29 -11.75
CA TYR A 327 15.88 -24.84 -11.82
C TYR A 327 16.24 -24.17 -10.50
N GLY A 328 15.59 -24.57 -9.40
CA GLY A 328 15.76 -23.94 -8.08
C GLY A 328 17.18 -24.01 -7.52
N ILE A 329 17.97 -25.03 -7.90
CA ILE A 329 19.39 -25.16 -7.52
C ILE A 329 20.23 -23.99 -8.09
N LEU A 330 19.89 -23.53 -9.29
CA LEU A 330 20.58 -22.46 -10.01
C LEU A 330 20.00 -21.08 -9.72
N SER A 331 19.09 -20.99 -8.74
CA SER A 331 18.44 -19.74 -8.38
C SER A 331 19.41 -18.75 -7.73
N GLU A 332 19.26 -17.48 -8.13
CA GLU A 332 20.00 -16.35 -7.56
C GLU A 332 19.58 -16.00 -6.12
N GLU A 333 18.54 -16.64 -5.56
CA GLU A 333 18.12 -16.44 -4.17
C GLU A 333 19.26 -16.63 -3.16
N SER A 334 20.19 -17.54 -3.47
CA SER A 334 21.38 -17.75 -2.65
C SER A 334 22.27 -16.50 -2.58
N MET A 335 22.37 -15.72 -3.67
CA MET A 335 23.08 -14.45 -3.71
C MET A 335 22.34 -13.37 -2.91
N GLU A 336 21.02 -13.28 -3.07
CA GLU A 336 20.20 -12.32 -2.32
C GLU A 336 20.31 -12.50 -0.80
N SER A 337 20.35 -13.76 -0.34
CA SER A 337 20.53 -14.08 1.09
C SER A 337 21.83 -13.50 1.66
N ARG A 338 22.87 -13.36 0.83
CA ARG A 338 24.17 -12.80 1.21
C ARG A 338 24.17 -11.27 1.27
N HIS A 339 23.19 -10.58 0.68
CA HIS A 339 23.09 -9.12 0.76
C HIS A 339 23.02 -8.59 2.21
N ILE A 340 22.40 -9.35 3.13
CA ILE A 340 22.37 -8.98 4.55
C ILE A 340 23.78 -9.00 5.15
N VAL A 341 24.57 -10.03 4.82
CA VAL A 341 25.98 -10.16 5.25
C VAL A 341 26.80 -9.03 4.64
N HIS A 342 26.63 -8.74 3.34
CA HIS A 342 27.32 -7.64 2.65
C HIS A 342 27.04 -6.31 3.33
N LYS A 343 25.77 -5.98 3.59
CA LYS A 343 25.36 -4.73 4.27
C LYS A 343 25.96 -4.62 5.68
N LYS A 344 26.01 -5.74 6.43
CA LYS A 344 26.60 -5.77 7.77
C LYS A 344 28.11 -5.54 7.72
N LEU A 345 28.83 -6.21 6.82
CA LEU A 345 30.27 -6.05 6.63
C LEU A 345 30.59 -4.62 6.18
N ALA A 346 29.90 -4.10 5.17
CA ALA A 346 30.08 -2.73 4.70
C ALA A 346 29.88 -1.72 5.83
N ARG A 347 28.88 -1.90 6.70
CA ARG A 347 28.65 -1.03 7.85
C ARG A 347 29.77 -1.07 8.88
N ILE A 348 30.31 -2.26 9.17
CA ILE A 348 31.41 -2.41 10.13
C ILE A 348 32.69 -1.77 9.57
N LEU A 349 32.96 -1.98 8.29
CA LEU A 349 34.18 -1.53 7.65
C LEU A 349 34.14 -0.06 7.22
N ARG A 350 32.99 0.60 7.24
CA ARG A 350 32.82 1.98 6.75
C ARG A 350 33.77 3.01 7.36
N PHE A 351 34.26 2.74 8.57
CA PHE A 351 35.15 3.61 9.32
C PHE A 351 36.64 3.41 9.02
N MET A 352 36.99 2.45 8.17
CA MET A 352 38.37 2.27 7.73
C MET A 352 38.75 3.44 6.79
N PRO A 353 39.83 4.19 7.10
CA PRO A 353 40.21 5.37 6.32
C PRO A 353 40.74 5.01 4.93
N ASN A 354 41.41 3.85 4.79
CA ASN A 354 41.96 3.39 3.51
C ASN A 354 40.95 2.52 2.74
N LYS A 355 40.53 2.97 1.56
CA LYS A 355 39.57 2.27 0.69
C LYS A 355 40.09 0.95 0.12
N LYS A 356 41.37 0.88 -0.23
CA LYS A 356 41.99 -0.36 -0.73
C LYS A 356 41.96 -1.42 0.36
N GLN A 357 42.44 -1.08 1.56
CA GLN A 357 42.42 -1.97 2.71
C GLN A 357 40.98 -2.34 3.12
N GLN A 358 40.04 -1.38 3.07
CA GLN A 358 38.61 -1.64 3.31
C GLN A 358 38.07 -2.71 2.37
N ASN A 359 38.37 -2.62 1.07
CA ASN A 359 37.91 -3.60 0.07
C ASN A 359 38.59 -4.96 0.26
N GLU A 360 39.90 -4.99 0.51
CA GLU A 360 40.63 -6.23 0.80
C GLU A 360 40.04 -6.95 2.02
N VAL A 361 39.81 -6.22 3.13
CA VAL A 361 39.20 -6.78 4.34
C VAL A 361 37.75 -7.21 4.10
N PHE A 362 36.99 -6.46 3.31
CA PHE A 362 35.63 -6.84 2.93
C PHE A 362 35.61 -8.17 2.18
N THR A 363 36.42 -8.29 1.13
CA THR A 363 36.54 -9.50 0.30
C THR A 363 37.04 -10.69 1.12
N ASN A 364 38.11 -10.52 1.91
CA ASN A 364 38.65 -11.56 2.77
C ASN A 364 37.59 -12.08 3.75
N ARG A 365 36.85 -11.17 4.40
CA ARG A 365 35.77 -11.57 5.31
C ARG A 365 34.66 -12.30 4.56
N LEU A 366 34.29 -11.85 3.36
CA LEU A 366 33.25 -12.49 2.56
C LEU A 366 33.64 -13.92 2.16
N GLN A 367 34.90 -14.14 1.75
CA GLN A 367 35.44 -15.46 1.44
C GLN A 367 35.41 -16.39 2.67
N VAL A 368 35.73 -15.88 3.86
CA VAL A 368 35.62 -16.67 5.11
C VAL A 368 34.19 -17.17 5.36
N TYR A 369 33.16 -16.40 5.02
CA TYR A 369 31.75 -16.84 5.12
C TYR A 369 31.36 -17.94 4.12
N GLN A 370 32.23 -18.30 3.18
CA GLN A 370 32.03 -19.37 2.19
C GLN A 370 32.76 -20.66 2.60
N LEU A 371 33.68 -20.61 3.57
CA LEU A 371 34.43 -21.76 4.03
C LEU A 371 33.53 -22.74 4.83
N PRO A 372 33.52 -24.05 4.51
CA PRO A 372 32.73 -25.04 5.24
C PRO A 372 33.03 -25.11 6.74
N GLU A 373 34.28 -24.86 7.12
CA GLU A 373 34.75 -24.81 8.51
C GLU A 373 34.07 -23.69 9.28
N PHE A 374 33.81 -22.55 8.62
CA PHE A 374 33.13 -21.42 9.25
C PHE A 374 31.67 -21.76 9.59
N GLU A 375 30.97 -22.53 8.75
CA GLU A 375 29.61 -22.99 9.08
C GLU A 375 29.61 -23.94 10.29
N LYS A 376 30.62 -24.83 10.43
CA LYS A 376 30.78 -25.65 11.64
C LYS A 376 30.97 -24.79 12.89
N VAL A 377 31.91 -23.85 12.83
CA VAL A 377 32.20 -22.92 13.94
C VAL A 377 30.96 -22.08 14.29
N LYS A 378 30.24 -21.59 13.30
CA LYS A 378 28.99 -20.83 13.47
C LYS A 378 27.89 -21.69 14.10
N ALA A 379 27.69 -22.92 13.63
CA ALA A 379 26.73 -23.86 14.20
C ALA A 379 27.07 -24.18 15.67
N GLU A 380 28.34 -24.41 15.98
CA GLU A 380 28.81 -24.58 17.36
C GLU A 380 28.58 -23.33 18.20
N LEU A 381 28.88 -22.14 17.69
CA LEU A 381 28.65 -20.87 18.38
C LEU A 381 27.17 -20.69 18.67
N ILE A 382 26.30 -20.95 17.69
CA ILE A 382 24.83 -20.91 17.85
C ILE A 382 24.39 -21.94 18.87
N ALA A 383 24.89 -23.17 18.85
CA ALA A 383 24.55 -24.21 19.82
C ALA A 383 25.03 -23.85 21.25
N LYS A 384 26.22 -23.26 21.37
CA LYS A 384 26.80 -22.76 22.64
C LYS A 384 26.02 -21.55 23.17
N THR A 385 25.51 -20.68 22.29
CA THR A 385 24.70 -19.52 22.70
C THR A 385 23.23 -19.81 22.93
N THR A 386 22.60 -20.73 22.18
CA THR A 386 21.18 -21.10 22.37
C THR A 386 20.92 -21.88 23.66
N LYS A 387 21.93 -22.58 24.20
CA LYS A 387 21.84 -23.25 25.51
C LYS A 387 21.76 -22.28 26.70
N LYS A 388 22.18 -21.03 26.54
CA LYS A 388 21.85 -19.95 27.48
C LYS A 388 20.75 -19.11 26.85
N LYS A 389 19.51 -19.60 26.88
CA LYS A 389 18.36 -18.69 26.89
C LYS A 389 18.56 -17.78 28.10
N ARG A 390 19.19 -16.63 27.90
CA ARG A 390 19.02 -15.51 28.83
C ARG A 390 17.51 -15.41 28.98
N GLY A 391 17.00 -15.60 30.21
CA GLY A 391 15.58 -15.48 30.48
C GLY A 391 15.05 -14.22 29.79
N LYS A 392 13.80 -14.25 29.31
CA LYS A 392 13.19 -13.11 28.60
C LYS A 392 13.67 -11.84 29.28
N TYR A 393 14.50 -11.04 28.62
CA TYR A 393 14.78 -9.72 29.14
C TYR A 393 13.39 -9.10 29.29
N ASN A 394 13.07 -8.59 30.48
CA ASN A 394 11.99 -7.64 30.68
C ASN A 394 12.36 -6.32 29.97
N VAL A 395 12.75 -6.40 28.69
CA VAL A 395 12.55 -5.28 27.79
C VAL A 395 11.04 -5.29 27.61
N LYS A 396 10.34 -4.46 28.41
CA LYS A 396 9.00 -4.00 28.02
C LYS A 396 9.13 -3.67 26.55
N PRO A 397 8.39 -4.34 25.63
CA PRO A 397 8.45 -3.97 24.23
C PRO A 397 8.26 -2.46 24.22
N LYS A 398 9.28 -1.73 23.76
CA LYS A 398 9.01 -0.35 23.37
C LYS A 398 8.02 -0.54 22.25
N ASP A 399 6.76 -0.25 22.55
CA ASP A 399 5.68 -0.08 21.59
C ASP A 399 6.11 1.03 20.64
N ASN A 400 7.05 0.71 19.75
CA ASN A 400 7.51 1.56 18.67
C ASN A 400 6.56 1.43 17.47
N VAL A 401 5.46 0.69 17.61
CA VAL A 401 4.22 1.12 16.98
C VAL A 401 3.81 2.34 17.79
N LEU A 402 4.36 3.51 17.46
CA LEU A 402 3.68 4.75 17.81
C LEU A 402 2.24 4.52 17.36
N PRO A 403 1.26 4.46 18.28
CA PRO A 403 -0.12 4.41 17.87
C PRO A 403 -0.26 5.55 16.88
N ILE A 404 -0.81 5.29 15.70
CA ILE A 404 -1.33 6.39 14.90
C ILE A 404 -2.30 7.08 15.84
N SER A 405 -1.87 8.16 16.50
CA SER A 405 -2.70 8.84 17.48
C SER A 405 -3.81 9.41 16.64
N LEU A 406 -4.97 8.77 16.70
CA LEU A 406 -6.13 9.27 16.00
C LEU A 406 -6.30 10.71 16.48
N PRO A 407 -6.47 11.66 15.54
CA PRO A 407 -6.75 13.02 15.93
C PRO A 407 -7.96 13.00 16.86
N GLU A 408 -7.84 13.64 18.03
CA GLU A 408 -8.93 13.74 18.99
C GLU A 408 -10.13 14.40 18.29
N LEU A 409 -11.20 13.62 18.08
CA LEU A 409 -12.39 14.08 17.38
C LEU A 409 -13.34 14.72 18.40
N VAL A 410 -13.36 16.05 18.43
CA VAL A 410 -14.22 16.82 19.35
C VAL A 410 -15.36 17.47 18.58
N MET A 411 -16.58 17.36 19.09
CA MET A 411 -17.73 18.11 18.53
C MET A 411 -17.55 19.61 18.76
N ASP A 412 -17.54 20.40 17.69
CA ASP A 412 -17.46 21.88 17.69
C ASP A 412 -18.74 22.44 17.04
N GLY A 413 -19.82 22.42 17.82
CA GLY A 413 -21.18 22.67 17.36
C GLY A 413 -21.65 21.59 16.38
N ALA A 414 -21.97 21.98 15.13
CA ALA A 414 -22.39 21.06 14.08
C ALA A 414 -21.22 20.44 13.27
N ASN A 415 -19.97 20.74 13.62
CA ASN A 415 -18.77 20.26 12.93
C ASN A 415 -17.97 19.32 13.83
N ILE A 416 -17.15 18.48 13.21
CA ILE A 416 -16.18 17.64 13.90
C ILE A 416 -14.82 18.32 13.82
N ARG A 417 -14.28 18.70 14.97
CA ARG A 417 -12.94 19.26 15.09
C ARG A 417 -11.93 18.11 15.10
N ILE A 418 -10.99 18.17 14.15
CA ILE A 418 -9.93 17.18 13.98
C ILE A 418 -8.71 17.57 14.84
N ASN A 419 -8.40 18.86 14.89
CA ASN A 419 -7.33 19.39 15.72
C ASN A 419 -7.58 20.88 16.02
N LYS A 420 -6.60 21.58 16.58
CA LYS A 420 -6.73 23.02 16.90
C LYS A 420 -7.04 23.90 15.68
N SER A 421 -6.63 23.51 14.47
CA SER A 421 -6.69 24.35 13.27
C SER A 421 -7.68 23.88 12.20
N MET A 422 -8.32 22.72 12.37
CA MET A 422 -9.17 22.10 11.35
C MET A 422 -10.46 21.52 11.91
N SER A 423 -11.54 21.68 11.14
CA SER A 423 -12.82 21.00 11.36
C SER A 423 -13.44 20.56 10.04
N ILE A 424 -14.21 19.47 10.05
CA ILE A 424 -14.96 18.96 8.90
C ILE A 424 -16.44 18.81 9.26
N LYS A 425 -17.31 18.67 8.24
CA LYS A 425 -18.72 18.32 8.47
C LYS A 425 -18.84 16.84 8.83
N PRO A 426 -19.81 16.42 9.68
CA PRO A 426 -20.01 15.03 10.06
C PRO A 426 -20.15 14.07 8.87
N GLY A 427 -20.91 14.47 7.85
CA GLY A 427 -21.08 13.67 6.63
C GLY A 427 -19.85 13.58 5.71
N LEU A 428 -18.68 14.09 6.13
CA LEU A 428 -17.39 13.91 5.46
C LEU A 428 -16.41 13.06 6.28
N LEU A 429 -16.80 12.65 7.49
CA LEU A 429 -15.93 11.94 8.43
C LEU A 429 -15.46 10.59 7.88
N GLU A 430 -16.37 9.80 7.31
CA GLU A 430 -16.04 8.48 6.76
C GLU A 430 -14.98 8.58 5.65
N VAL A 431 -15.13 9.53 4.72
CA VAL A 431 -14.15 9.79 3.66
C VAL A 431 -12.84 10.32 4.24
N TYR A 432 -12.89 11.22 5.22
CA TYR A 432 -11.71 11.72 5.91
C TYR A 432 -10.92 10.57 6.57
N ASN A 433 -11.60 9.71 7.32
CA ASN A 433 -11.02 8.57 8.02
C ASN A 433 -10.29 7.63 7.05
N MET A 434 -10.90 7.31 5.91
CA MET A 434 -10.28 6.44 4.92
C MET A 434 -9.11 7.11 4.19
N VAL A 435 -9.35 8.31 3.67
CA VAL A 435 -8.39 9.00 2.80
C VAL A 435 -7.18 9.51 3.58
N VAL A 436 -7.39 10.05 4.78
CA VAL A 436 -6.33 10.63 5.62
C VAL A 436 -5.76 9.59 6.58
N CYS A 437 -6.62 8.91 7.35
CA CYS A 437 -6.17 8.02 8.42
C CYS A 437 -5.99 6.55 7.97
N GLY A 438 -6.52 6.17 6.81
CA GLY A 438 -6.50 4.78 6.35
C GLY A 438 -7.50 3.87 7.08
N ILE A 439 -8.45 4.45 7.81
CA ILE A 439 -9.50 3.73 8.53
C ILE A 439 -10.65 3.51 7.56
N VAL A 440 -10.97 2.25 7.31
CA VAL A 440 -12.00 1.89 6.33
C VAL A 440 -13.41 2.11 6.89
N PRO A 441 -14.44 2.19 6.02
CA PRO A 441 -15.83 2.16 6.44
C PRO A 441 -16.13 0.96 7.35
N SER A 442 -16.92 1.17 8.40
CA SER A 442 -17.34 0.10 9.31
C SER A 442 -18.11 -1.02 8.60
N SER A 443 -18.80 -0.68 7.51
CA SER A 443 -19.47 -1.66 6.64
C SER A 443 -18.50 -2.64 5.99
N TRP A 444 -17.26 -2.24 5.71
CA TRP A 444 -16.24 -3.13 5.19
C TRP A 444 -15.69 -3.99 6.33
N GLU A 445 -15.39 -3.37 7.48
CA GLU A 445 -14.89 -4.07 8.66
C GLU A 445 -15.75 -5.24 9.13
N LYS A 446 -17.08 -5.12 9.00
CA LYS A 446 -18.04 -6.18 9.35
C LYS A 446 -17.75 -7.52 8.67
N ILE A 447 -17.17 -7.51 7.47
CA ILE A 447 -16.84 -8.72 6.69
C ILE A 447 -16.02 -9.72 7.50
N PHE A 448 -15.13 -9.26 8.38
CA PHE A 448 -14.28 -10.13 9.20
C PHE A 448 -14.66 -10.13 10.68
N ARG A 449 -15.27 -9.04 11.16
CA ARG A 449 -15.75 -8.93 12.54
C ARG A 449 -16.78 -10.02 12.86
N ASP A 450 -17.70 -10.22 11.92
CA ASP A 450 -18.88 -11.06 12.08
C ASP A 450 -18.63 -12.53 11.67
N ARG A 451 -17.38 -12.88 11.33
CA ARG A 451 -16.97 -14.23 10.94
C ARG A 451 -16.60 -15.08 12.15
N ASP A 452 -17.14 -16.29 12.22
CA ASP A 452 -16.87 -17.25 13.30
C ASP A 452 -15.65 -18.12 13.01
N ASP A 453 -15.23 -18.23 11.75
CA ASP A 453 -14.09 -19.03 11.30
C ASP A 453 -12.72 -18.33 11.49
N ILE A 454 -12.73 -17.12 12.06
CA ILE A 454 -11.53 -16.32 12.31
C ILE A 454 -11.40 -16.09 13.82
N ASP A 455 -10.24 -16.44 14.39
CA ASP A 455 -10.02 -16.28 15.82
C ASP A 455 -9.86 -14.80 16.24
N ASP A 456 -10.07 -14.50 17.52
CA ASP A 456 -9.96 -13.13 18.03
C ASP A 456 -8.57 -12.52 17.81
N THR A 457 -7.50 -13.33 17.81
CA THR A 457 -6.14 -12.83 17.56
C THR A 457 -5.97 -12.39 16.11
N GLN A 458 -6.56 -13.10 15.16
CA GLN A 458 -6.62 -12.75 13.74
C GLN A 458 -7.51 -11.53 13.53
N LYS A 459 -8.65 -11.42 14.24
CA LYS A 459 -9.48 -10.22 14.23
C LYS A 459 -8.72 -8.99 14.75
N ILE A 460 -8.00 -9.13 15.86
CA ILE A 460 -7.13 -8.07 16.41
C ILE A 460 -6.06 -7.66 15.38
N LYS A 461 -5.36 -8.64 14.77
CA LYS A 461 -4.33 -8.40 13.73
C LYS A 461 -4.87 -7.75 12.47
N ALA A 462 -6.10 -8.09 12.07
CA ALA A 462 -6.77 -7.47 10.94
C ALA A 462 -7.10 -5.99 11.19
N GLY A 463 -7.04 -5.54 12.45
CA GLY A 463 -7.20 -4.16 12.89
C GLY A 463 -8.40 -3.93 13.81
N TYR A 464 -9.08 -4.97 14.30
CA TYR A 464 -10.42 -4.82 14.88
C TYR A 464 -10.53 -4.50 16.37
N SER A 465 -9.44 -4.33 17.14
CA SER A 465 -9.59 -4.22 18.62
C SER A 465 -8.94 -3.03 19.34
N SER A 466 -8.60 -1.92 18.70
CA SER A 466 -8.09 -0.78 19.49
C SER A 466 -8.33 0.63 18.95
N GLN A 467 -9.10 0.78 17.86
CA GLN A 467 -9.40 2.11 17.31
C GLN A 467 -10.81 2.62 17.61
N LEU A 468 -11.71 1.78 18.14
CA LEU A 468 -13.10 2.17 18.44
C LEU A 468 -13.43 2.24 19.95
N ASP A 469 -12.57 1.72 20.83
CA ASP A 469 -12.71 1.84 22.30
C ASP A 469 -11.91 3.03 22.88
N ARG A 470 -11.54 4.01 22.05
CA ARG A 470 -10.95 5.30 22.43
C ARG A 470 -11.59 6.40 21.60
#